data_AF-A0A8J4G913-F1
#
_entry.id   AF-A0A8J4G913-F1
#
_cell.length_a   1.000
_cell.length_b   1.000
_cell.length_c   1.000
_cell.angle_alpha   90.00
_cell.angle_beta   90.00
_cell.angle_gamma   90.00
#
_symmetry.space_group_name_H-M   'P 1'
#
loop_
_entity.id
_entity.type
_entity.pdbx_description
1 polymer ?
#
loop_
_entity_poly.entity_id
_entity_poly.type
_entity_poly.pdbx_seq_one_letter_code
_entity_poly.pdbx_strand_id
1 'polypeptide(L)'
;MALVPHVAVRRLLEFKLDSSKAESTQHNWIVGLFLNGALISAMVAFFIAQLSKVFTHYYHEQAWDWTRLISSGGMPSSHTALIVALTTAIAIENGTNSSLFAMCLVIALIVMYDATGVRLHAGRQATVLNIIIAEMPPDHPVQVQRVEDGILRALG
;
A
#
# COMPACT_ATOMS: atom_id res chain seq x y z
N MET A 1 40.89 9.62 -53.65
CA MET A 1 40.05 8.45 -53.29
C MET A 1 40.44 8.03 -51.87
N ALA A 2 39.80 8.61 -50.85
CA ALA A 2 40.17 8.40 -49.45
C ALA A 2 39.58 7.07 -48.96
N LEU A 3 40.46 6.09 -48.70
CA LEU A 3 40.10 4.79 -48.16
C LEU A 3 39.66 4.99 -46.69
N VAL A 4 38.35 5.05 -46.43
CA VAL A 4 37.84 5.12 -45.06
C VAL A 4 38.36 3.89 -44.31
N PRO A 5 39.08 4.04 -43.17
CA PRO A 5 39.67 2.92 -42.49
C PRO A 5 38.58 1.96 -42.01
N HIS A 6 38.69 0.69 -42.39
CA HIS A 6 37.72 -0.38 -42.13
C HIS A 6 37.32 -0.51 -40.65
N VAL A 7 38.18 -0.03 -39.74
CA VAL A 7 37.95 0.04 -38.29
C VAL A 7 36.88 1.08 -37.92
N ALA A 8 36.81 2.21 -38.62
CA ALA A 8 35.82 3.26 -38.37
C ALA A 8 34.41 2.79 -38.75
N VAL A 9 34.28 2.08 -39.88
CA VAL A 9 33.00 1.50 -40.32
C VAL A 9 32.53 0.44 -39.33
N ARG A 10 33.44 -0.40 -38.81
CA ARG A 10 33.11 -1.43 -37.82
C ARG A 10 32.64 -0.81 -36.50
N ARG A 11 33.29 0.25 -36.01
CA ARG A 11 32.84 0.99 -34.82
C ARG A 11 31.49 1.67 -35.03
N LEU A 12 31.22 2.20 -36.22
CA LEU A 12 29.93 2.83 -36.55
C LEU A 12 28.80 1.80 -36.58
N LEU A 13 29.08 0.60 -37.09
CA LEU A 13 28.12 -0.52 -37.08
C LEU A 13 27.88 -1.02 -35.66
N GLU A 14 28.93 -1.21 -34.86
CA GLU A 14 28.83 -1.61 -33.44
C GLU A 14 28.04 -0.57 -32.62
N PHE A 15 28.29 0.73 -32.83
CA PHE A 15 27.56 1.82 -32.18
C PHE A 15 26.08 1.86 -32.59
N LYS A 16 25.76 1.65 -33.88
CA LYS A 16 24.36 1.55 -34.33
C LYS A 16 23.64 0.32 -33.77
N LEU A 17 24.35 -0.81 -33.66
CA LEU A 17 23.83 -2.04 -33.06
C LEU A 17 23.52 -1.84 -31.57
N ASP A 18 24.41 -1.18 -30.84
CA ASP A 18 24.25 -0.92 -29.41
C ASP A 18 23.14 0.11 -29.14
N SER A 19 23.08 1.17 -29.96
CA SER A 19 22.01 2.16 -29.91
C SER A 19 20.64 1.55 -30.23
N SER A 20 20.57 0.62 -31.18
CA SER A 20 19.32 -0.09 -31.54
C SER A 20 18.88 -1.08 -30.45
N LYS A 21 19.82 -1.78 -29.80
CA LYS A 21 19.52 -2.62 -28.62
C LYS A 21 19.05 -1.80 -27.42
N ALA A 22 19.66 -0.64 -27.19
CA ALA A 22 19.25 0.27 -26.13
C ALA A 22 17.82 0.79 -26.36
N GLU A 23 17.49 1.14 -27.60
CA GLU A 23 16.15 1.58 -28.01
C GLU A 23 15.11 0.45 -27.92
N SER A 24 15.43 -0.79 -28.34
CA SER A 24 14.51 -1.93 -28.18
C SER A 24 14.25 -2.32 -26.72
N THR A 25 15.24 -2.15 -25.85
CA THR A 25 15.11 -2.39 -24.40
C THR A 25 14.26 -1.29 -23.74
N GLN A 26 14.36 -0.05 -24.26
CA GLN A 26 13.52 1.10 -23.91
C GLN A 26 12.08 1.02 -24.44
N HIS A 27 11.73 0.09 -25.32
CA HIS A 27 10.32 -0.09 -25.74
C HIS A 27 9.56 -1.12 -24.87
N ASN A 28 10.25 -1.89 -24.03
CA ASN A 28 9.67 -2.95 -23.19
C ASN A 28 9.78 -2.71 -21.67
N TRP A 29 10.24 -1.54 -21.21
CA TRP A 29 10.38 -1.27 -19.76
C TRP A 29 9.04 -1.32 -19.02
N ILE A 30 7.93 -0.98 -19.68
CA ILE A 30 6.58 -1.11 -19.10
C ILE A 30 6.31 -2.58 -18.78
N VAL A 31 6.59 -3.47 -19.73
CA VAL A 31 6.45 -4.91 -19.55
C VAL A 31 7.43 -5.41 -18.48
N GLY A 32 8.67 -4.91 -18.47
CA GLY A 32 9.67 -5.21 -17.44
C GLY A 32 9.26 -4.77 -16.03
N LEU A 33 8.51 -3.67 -15.91
CA LEU A 33 7.92 -3.21 -14.65
C LEU A 33 6.83 -4.18 -14.17
N PHE A 34 5.93 -4.58 -15.06
CA PHE A 34 4.86 -5.54 -14.75
C PHE A 34 5.34 -6.98 -14.55
N LEU A 35 6.54 -7.32 -15.02
CA LEU A 35 7.19 -8.62 -14.80
C LEU A 35 8.13 -8.63 -13.60
N ASN A 36 8.29 -7.51 -12.89
CA ASN A 36 9.12 -7.44 -11.71
C ASN A 36 8.48 -8.25 -10.57
N GLY A 37 9.14 -9.34 -10.15
CA GLY A 37 8.60 -10.27 -9.16
C GLY A 37 8.31 -9.62 -7.81
N ALA A 38 9.16 -8.69 -7.36
CA ALA A 38 8.89 -7.87 -6.18
C ALA A 38 7.65 -6.97 -6.35
N LEU A 39 7.39 -6.42 -7.53
CA LEU A 39 6.18 -5.62 -7.78
C LEU A 39 4.92 -6.50 -7.82
N ILE A 40 4.97 -7.63 -8.53
CA ILE A 40 3.85 -8.58 -8.62
C ILE A 40 3.49 -9.11 -7.23
N SER A 41 4.48 -9.55 -6.45
CA SER A 41 4.27 -10.07 -5.10
C SER A 41 3.69 -9.01 -4.15
N ALA A 42 4.14 -7.75 -4.24
CA ALA A 42 3.56 -6.64 -3.50
C ALA A 42 2.09 -6.40 -3.88
N MET A 43 1.77 -6.38 -5.18
CA MET A 43 0.39 -6.21 -5.66
C MET A 43 -0.52 -7.37 -5.24
N VAL A 44 -0.04 -8.62 -5.31
CA VAL A 44 -0.78 -9.80 -4.86
C VAL A 44 -1.04 -9.72 -3.36
N ALA A 45 -0.04 -9.37 -2.56
CA ALA A 45 -0.21 -9.25 -1.12
C ALA A 45 -1.12 -8.07 -0.73
N PHE A 46 -1.10 -6.97 -1.47
CA PHE A 46 -2.09 -5.90 -1.31
C PHE A 46 -3.49 -6.42 -1.55
N PHE A 47 -3.69 -7.19 -2.62
CA PHE A 47 -4.99 -7.78 -2.92
C PHE A 47 -5.44 -8.76 -1.84
N ILE A 48 -4.55 -9.64 -1.38
CA ILE A 48 -4.81 -10.57 -0.28
C ILE A 48 -5.15 -9.80 1.01
N ALA A 49 -4.43 -8.72 1.33
CA ALA A 49 -4.71 -7.92 2.52
C ALA A 49 -6.06 -7.21 2.44
N GLN A 50 -6.42 -6.69 1.27
CA GLN A 50 -7.74 -6.10 1.04
C GLN A 50 -8.86 -7.16 1.16
N LEU A 51 -8.62 -8.39 0.69
CA LEU A 51 -9.54 -9.51 0.90
C LEU A 51 -9.62 -9.92 2.38
N SER A 52 -8.50 -9.98 3.09
CA SER A 52 -8.47 -10.28 4.52
C SER A 52 -9.24 -9.26 5.36
N LYS A 53 -9.29 -7.99 4.96
CA LYS A 53 -10.15 -6.99 5.63
C LYS A 53 -11.63 -7.39 5.64
N VAL A 54 -12.12 -8.01 4.58
CA VAL A 54 -13.50 -8.53 4.51
C VAL A 54 -13.71 -9.63 5.55
N PHE A 55 -12.74 -10.54 5.68
CA PHE A 55 -12.81 -11.65 6.62
C PHE A 55 -12.65 -11.24 8.09
N THR A 56 -11.75 -10.30 8.40
CA THR A 56 -11.56 -9.82 9.78
C THR A 56 -12.80 -9.06 10.29
N HIS A 57 -13.49 -8.34 9.40
CA HIS A 57 -14.73 -7.66 9.75
C HIS A 57 -15.87 -8.64 10.04
N TYR A 58 -15.98 -9.73 9.27
CA TYR A 58 -16.98 -10.77 9.50
C TYR A 58 -16.87 -11.42 10.89
N TYR A 59 -15.64 -11.64 11.37
CA TYR A 59 -15.41 -12.32 12.65
C TYR A 59 -15.68 -11.45 13.88
N HIS A 60 -15.61 -10.12 13.76
CA HIS A 60 -15.72 -9.21 14.91
C HIS A 60 -17.09 -8.53 15.04
N GLU A 61 -17.87 -8.40 13.96
CA GLU A 61 -19.17 -7.69 13.97
C GLU A 61 -20.38 -8.57 13.58
N GLN A 62 -20.18 -9.83 13.15
CA GLN A 62 -21.24 -10.74 12.67
C GLN A 62 -22.24 -10.13 11.66
N ALA A 63 -21.88 -9.02 11.02
CA ALA A 63 -22.65 -8.35 9.98
C ALA A 63 -21.78 -8.16 8.73
N TRP A 64 -22.36 -8.46 7.56
CA TRP A 64 -21.71 -8.25 6.26
C TRP A 64 -21.88 -6.79 5.83
N ASP A 65 -20.88 -5.94 6.06
CA ASP A 65 -20.89 -4.56 5.56
C ASP A 65 -19.85 -4.35 4.44
N TRP A 66 -20.32 -4.51 3.20
CA TRP A 66 -19.53 -4.37 1.98
C TRP A 66 -19.02 -2.94 1.75
N THR A 67 -19.61 -1.95 2.43
CA THR A 67 -19.24 -0.52 2.35
C THR A 67 -17.85 -0.25 2.95
N ARG A 68 -17.38 -1.14 3.84
CA ARG A 68 -16.10 -0.98 4.54
C ARG A 68 -14.88 -1.39 3.72
N LEU A 69 -15.07 -2.03 2.57
CA LEU A 69 -14.01 -2.30 1.58
C LEU A 69 -13.39 -1.00 1.02
N ILE A 70 -14.18 0.07 0.99
CA ILE A 70 -13.77 1.41 0.50
C ILE A 70 -13.39 2.34 1.68
N SER A 71 -13.65 1.90 2.93
CA SER A 71 -13.36 2.70 4.11
C SER A 71 -11.86 2.71 4.44
N SER A 72 -11.29 3.92 4.53
CA SER A 72 -9.88 4.16 4.84
C SER A 72 -9.50 3.80 6.31
N GLY A 73 -10.49 3.51 7.17
CA GLY A 73 -10.29 3.25 8.60
C GLY A 73 -10.77 1.86 9.03
N GLY A 74 -9.88 0.86 8.97
CA GLY A 74 -10.12 -0.49 9.49
C GLY A 74 -8.80 -1.20 9.85
N MET A 75 -8.84 -2.10 10.82
CA MET A 75 -7.75 -3.07 11.07
C MET A 75 -8.01 -4.33 10.22
N PRO A 76 -7.02 -4.93 9.54
CA PRO A 76 -5.61 -4.53 9.41
C PRO A 76 -5.35 -3.45 8.32
N SER A 77 -4.21 -2.76 8.41
CA SER A 77 -3.80 -1.66 7.51
C SER A 77 -3.32 -2.17 6.13
N SER A 78 -4.02 -1.83 5.03
CA SER A 78 -3.59 -2.23 3.67
C SER A 78 -2.25 -1.63 3.27
N HIS A 79 -1.99 -0.37 3.67
CA HIS A 79 -0.73 0.31 3.38
C HIS A 79 0.46 -0.40 4.05
N THR A 80 0.24 -0.86 5.29
CA THR A 80 1.25 -1.63 6.03
C THR A 80 1.45 -3.01 5.42
N ALA A 81 0.37 -3.70 5.02
CA ALA A 81 0.48 -5.01 4.38
C ALA A 81 1.21 -4.96 3.03
N LEU A 82 0.92 -3.94 2.21
CA LEU A 82 1.60 -3.70 0.93
C LEU A 82 3.11 -3.57 1.10
N ILE A 83 3.54 -2.68 1.98
CA ILE A 83 4.96 -2.36 2.13
C ILE A 83 5.75 -3.49 2.79
N VAL A 84 5.12 -4.23 3.72
CA VAL A 84 5.72 -5.43 4.34
C VAL A 84 5.91 -6.52 3.31
N ALA A 85 4.92 -6.77 2.46
CA ALA A 85 5.03 -7.78 1.43
C ALA A 85 6.08 -7.43 0.37
N LEU A 86 6.12 -6.16 -0.07
CA LEU A 86 7.17 -5.67 -0.97
C LEU A 86 8.56 -5.86 -0.36
N THR A 87 8.73 -5.46 0.91
CA THR A 87 10.01 -5.60 1.62
C THR A 87 10.41 -7.06 1.75
N THR A 88 9.46 -7.94 2.08
CA THR A 88 9.69 -9.39 2.18
C THR A 88 10.09 -9.99 0.83
N ALA A 89 9.42 -9.60 -0.25
CA ALA A 89 9.75 -10.08 -1.59
C ALA A 89 11.16 -9.64 -2.02
N ILE A 90 11.54 -8.39 -1.76
CA ILE A 90 12.89 -7.88 -2.05
C ILE A 90 13.94 -8.57 -1.18
N ALA A 91 13.60 -8.92 0.07
CA ALA A 91 14.47 -9.71 0.92
C ALA A 91 14.75 -11.11 0.34
N ILE A 92 13.75 -11.73 -0.30
CA ILE A 92 13.86 -13.05 -0.94
C ILE A 92 14.61 -12.95 -2.27
N GLU A 93 14.30 -11.95 -3.11
CA GLU A 93 14.89 -11.81 -4.45
C GLU A 93 16.33 -11.28 -4.44
N ASN A 94 16.60 -10.24 -3.63
CA ASN A 94 17.88 -9.54 -3.63
C ASN A 94 18.72 -9.83 -2.38
N GLY A 95 18.17 -10.54 -1.40
CA GLY A 95 18.80 -10.80 -0.11
C GLY A 95 18.72 -9.61 0.85
N THR A 96 18.88 -9.90 2.14
CA THR A 96 18.85 -8.89 3.22
C THR A 96 20.08 -7.98 3.24
N ASN A 97 21.15 -8.32 2.52
CA ASN A 97 22.35 -7.51 2.40
C ASN A 97 22.28 -6.49 1.24
N SER A 98 21.16 -6.44 0.52
CA SER A 98 20.96 -5.51 -0.60
C SER A 98 20.56 -4.11 -0.11
N SER A 99 21.09 -3.07 -0.77
CA SER A 99 20.66 -1.68 -0.55
C SER A 99 19.17 -1.47 -0.83
N LEU A 100 18.58 -2.24 -1.76
CA LEU A 100 17.13 -2.22 -2.03
C LEU A 100 16.32 -2.70 -0.84
N PHE A 101 16.75 -3.80 -0.19
CA PHE A 101 16.09 -4.30 1.01
C PHE A 101 16.15 -3.28 2.14
N ALA A 102 17.31 -2.66 2.37
CA ALA A 102 17.49 -1.63 3.40
C ALA A 102 16.55 -0.43 3.16
N MET A 103 16.44 0.05 1.92
CA MET A 103 15.50 1.14 1.59
C MET A 103 14.04 0.74 1.84
N CYS A 104 13.61 -0.44 1.35
CA CYS A 104 12.24 -0.89 1.53
C CYS A 104 11.89 -1.13 3.00
N LEU A 105 12.82 -1.66 3.79
CA LEU A 105 12.65 -1.84 5.23
C LEU A 105 12.46 -0.51 5.96
N VAL A 106 13.27 0.51 5.65
CA VAL A 106 13.11 1.86 6.24
C VAL A 106 11.75 2.45 5.87
N ILE A 107 11.33 2.35 4.62
CA ILE A 107 10.02 2.84 4.18
C ILE A 107 8.90 2.07 4.89
N ALA A 108 9.03 0.75 5.04
CA ALA A 108 8.06 -0.07 5.77
C ALA A 108 7.89 0.39 7.22
N LEU A 109 8.99 0.69 7.90
CA LEU A 109 8.97 1.19 9.27
C LEU A 109 8.30 2.57 9.38
N ILE A 110 8.58 3.49 8.45
CA ILE A 110 7.92 4.82 8.42
C ILE A 110 6.41 4.67 8.24
N VAL A 111 5.97 3.85 7.27
CA VAL A 111 4.55 3.61 6.99
C VAL A 111 3.85 2.93 8.17
N MET A 112 4.51 1.97 8.84
CA MET A 112 3.99 1.36 10.07
C MET A 112 3.81 2.39 11.18
N TYR A 113 4.81 3.24 11.37
CA TYR A 113 4.80 4.26 12.41
C TYR A 113 3.68 5.27 12.20
N ASP A 114 3.56 5.79 10.97
CA ASP A 114 2.52 6.76 10.60
C ASP A 114 1.11 6.17 10.76
N ALA A 115 0.91 4.95 10.24
CA ALA A 115 -0.37 4.25 10.35
C ALA A 115 -0.77 3.92 11.81
N THR A 116 0.20 3.78 12.71
CA THR A 116 -0.03 3.57 14.14
C THR A 116 -0.30 4.89 14.86
N GLY A 117 0.46 5.94 14.54
CA GLY A 117 0.30 7.28 15.09
C GLY A 117 -1.08 7.86 14.81
N VAL A 118 -1.56 7.79 13.56
CA VAL A 118 -2.90 8.26 13.19
C VAL A 118 -3.99 7.50 13.95
N ARG A 119 -3.86 6.18 14.12
CA ARG A 119 -4.82 5.38 14.91
C ARG A 119 -4.83 5.77 16.39
N LEU A 120 -3.66 6.02 16.97
CA LEU A 120 -3.55 6.44 18.37
C LEU A 120 -4.19 7.81 18.59
N HIS A 121 -3.93 8.77 17.71
CA HIS A 121 -4.52 10.11 17.81
C HIS A 121 -6.03 10.10 17.60
N ALA A 122 -6.52 9.37 16.58
CA ALA A 122 -7.95 9.19 16.36
C ALA A 122 -8.63 8.51 17.57
N GLY A 123 -8.00 7.49 18.17
CA GLY A 123 -8.48 6.84 19.38
C GLY A 123 -8.57 7.81 20.57
N ARG A 124 -7.52 8.60 20.81
CA ARG A 124 -7.52 9.62 21.88
C ARG A 124 -8.58 10.69 21.66
N GLN A 125 -8.75 11.15 20.41
CA GLN A 125 -9.79 12.12 20.06
C GLN A 125 -11.20 11.53 20.28
N ALA A 126 -11.43 10.28 19.89
CA ALA A 126 -12.69 9.60 20.13
C ALA A 126 -12.98 9.46 21.64
N THR A 127 -11.98 9.15 22.46
CA THR A 127 -12.14 9.13 23.93
C THR A 127 -12.53 10.50 24.49
N VAL A 128 -11.83 11.55 24.09
CA VAL A 128 -12.15 12.92 24.54
C VAL A 128 -13.54 13.34 24.08
N LEU A 129 -13.90 13.04 22.83
CA LEU A 129 -15.23 13.31 22.29
C LEU A 129 -16.32 12.57 23.07
N ASN A 130 -16.10 11.31 23.44
CA ASN A 130 -17.05 10.54 24.25
C ASN A 130 -17.28 11.16 25.63
N ILE A 131 -16.24 11.72 26.25
CA ILE A 131 -16.34 12.42 27.54
C ILE A 131 -17.13 13.72 27.36
N ILE A 132 -16.79 14.54 26.36
CA ILE A 132 -17.51 15.79 26.09
C ILE A 132 -18.99 15.51 25.82
N ILE A 133 -19.31 14.51 25.00
CA ILE A 133 -20.70 14.12 24.72
C ILE A 133 -21.40 13.68 26.00
N ALA A 134 -20.75 12.95 26.90
CA ALA A 134 -21.36 12.48 28.14
C ALA A 134 -21.67 13.62 29.14
N GLU A 135 -20.88 14.69 29.12
CA GLU A 135 -21.05 15.86 29.98
C GLU A 135 -22.11 16.85 29.46
N MET A 136 -22.58 16.69 28.22
CA MET A 136 -23.62 17.56 27.66
C MET A 136 -24.98 17.36 28.37
N PRO A 137 -25.88 18.35 28.29
CA PRO A 137 -27.26 18.18 28.75
C PRO A 137 -27.98 17.05 27.99
N PRO A 138 -28.91 16.31 28.64
CA PRO A 138 -29.68 15.21 28.02
C PRO A 138 -30.49 15.61 26.78
N ASP A 139 -30.92 16.87 26.76
CA ASP A 139 -31.68 17.53 25.71
C ASP A 139 -30.81 18.08 24.58
N HIS A 140 -29.48 17.96 24.68
CA HIS A 140 -28.58 18.38 23.62
C HIS A 140 -28.77 17.48 22.38
N PRO A 141 -28.92 18.06 21.17
CA PRO A 141 -29.28 17.32 19.95
C PRO A 141 -28.35 16.15 19.63
N VAL A 142 -27.05 16.28 19.95
CA VAL A 142 -26.05 15.23 19.75
C VAL A 142 -26.26 14.01 20.68
N GLN A 143 -26.77 14.21 21.90
CA GLN A 143 -27.08 13.09 22.80
C GLN A 143 -28.34 12.34 22.36
N VAL A 144 -29.38 13.09 21.96
CA VAL A 144 -30.63 12.51 21.44
C VAL A 144 -30.34 11.63 20.22
N GLN A 145 -29.57 12.16 19.27
CA GLN A 145 -29.20 11.45 18.05
C GLN A 145 -28.36 10.20 18.33
N ARG A 146 -27.47 10.23 19.33
CA ARG A 146 -26.69 9.04 19.77
C ARG A 146 -27.58 7.92 20.29
N VAL A 147 -28.63 8.27 21.04
CA VAL A 147 -29.59 7.30 21.58
C VAL A 147 -30.45 6.71 20.46
N GLU A 148 -30.94 7.54 19.54
CA GLU A 148 -31.67 7.10 18.35
C GLU A 148 -30.84 6.13 17.49
N ASP A 149 -29.59 6.49 17.16
CA ASP A 149 -28.67 5.63 16.41
C ASP A 149 -28.40 4.30 17.13
N GLY A 150 -28.31 4.32 18.46
CA GLY A 150 -28.13 3.12 19.28
C GLY A 150 -29.34 2.19 19.23
N ILE A 151 -30.55 2.75 19.25
CA ILE A 151 -31.80 2.00 19.13
C ILE A 151 -31.93 1.42 17.72
N LEU A 152 -31.66 2.20 16.68
CA LEU A 152 -31.73 1.74 15.29
C LEU A 152 -30.78 0.58 15.01
N ARG A 153 -29.58 0.58 15.61
CA ARG A 153 -28.62 -0.53 15.52
C ARG A 153 -29.01 -1.78 16.31
N ALA A 154 -29.81 -1.64 17.36
CA ALA A 154 -30.29 -2.79 18.14
C ALA A 154 -31.51 -3.47 17.51
N LEU A 155 -32.17 -2.80 16.57
CA LEU A 155 -33.40 -3.24 15.92
C LEU A 155 -33.18 -3.79 14.48
N GLY A 156 -31.98 -3.64 13.92
CA GLY A 156 -31.58 -4.17 12.62
C GLY A 156 -30.49 -5.22 12.75
#